data_AF-A0A6A4Z6G9-F1
#
_entry.id   AF-A0A6A4Z6G9-F1
#
_cell.length_a   1.000
_cell.length_b   1.000
_cell.length_c   1.000
_cell.angle_alpha   90.00
_cell.angle_beta   90.00
_cell.angle_gamma   90.00
#
_symmetry.space_group_name_H-M   'P 1'
#
loop_
_entity.id
_entity.type
_entity.pdbx_description
1 polymer ?
#
loop_
_entity_poly.entity_id
_entity_poly.type
_entity_poly.pdbx_seq_one_letter_code
_entity_poly.pdbx_strand_id
1 'polypeptide(L)'
;MCRSRSTQMIHLDHISVRSDAIGIVFCKSKTDQSGTKRRDPRHIYSNPMEARSCVFLAIAIYLACHPQLSMGKLFPGAAQKDRFGKQLAKLLSHPDPTCGRSEYGTHSIRKGAATFACSGSTGGPSIVSVCLQCGRSLGNVLERYMHYEGAGDQFLARVMAGLPINDASFAILPPHFKMPLDSDVSSAINKRPCVLLSSLVHHAQALEMLIPKSHPIFYSRVFTDVDMVPMLKARLVTHDSVLPATGIPPHVGLHKELTRATTEMRSIPNEGVAAGNLTQRLLKEMFVEVVAPMVQALASSAEVSPAPAAPPRIVNYPIFEWNPWQQRLLDNFITPSVDVATAWQLWWCGNAGMRMPPFRLIKAGHIPRSQVKPFSEWRFAMDFLYRVYTAETGLRIPENPTPAHATDTYAIILVKIKPLLQKTPKGRIRRGDQIKIATFASILRKVPQLGLRM
;
A
#
# COMPACT_ATOMS: atom_id res chain seq x y z
N MET A 1 -16.11 -3.38 -3.21
CA MET A 1 -17.17 -2.57 -2.55
C MET A 1 -17.57 -3.16 -1.19
N CYS A 2 -17.82 -2.36 -0.14
CA CYS A 2 -18.25 -2.92 1.16
C CYS A 2 -19.01 -1.92 2.05
N ARG A 3 -19.70 -2.40 3.08
CA ARG A 3 -20.32 -1.56 4.13
C ARG A 3 -19.23 -1.07 5.07
N SER A 4 -19.28 0.20 5.48
CA SER A 4 -18.36 0.76 6.47
C SER A 4 -18.29 -0.03 7.78
N ARG A 5 -19.43 -0.57 8.26
CA ARG A 5 -19.49 -1.47 9.43
C ARG A 5 -18.75 -2.79 9.22
N SER A 6 -18.70 -3.31 7.99
CA SER A 6 -17.95 -4.52 7.66
C SER A 6 -16.47 -4.19 7.48
N THR A 7 -16.14 -3.09 6.80
CA THR A 7 -14.75 -2.63 6.59
C THR A 7 -14.00 -2.42 7.91
N GLN A 8 -14.65 -1.86 8.94
CA GLN A 8 -14.00 -1.70 10.25
C GLN A 8 -13.71 -3.02 10.98
N MET A 9 -14.30 -4.13 10.54
CA MET A 9 -14.10 -5.47 11.11
C MET A 9 -13.07 -6.29 10.32
N ILE A 10 -12.40 -5.69 9.33
CA ILE A 10 -11.31 -6.36 8.62
C ILE A 10 -10.16 -6.57 9.59
N HIS A 11 -9.68 -7.80 9.66
CA HIS A 11 -8.45 -8.17 10.33
C HIS A 11 -7.38 -8.51 9.28
N LEU A 12 -6.10 -8.46 9.68
CA LEU A 12 -4.96 -8.76 8.81
C LEU A 12 -4.96 -10.23 8.34
N ASP A 13 -5.48 -11.15 9.15
CA ASP A 13 -5.67 -12.56 8.81
C ASP A 13 -6.83 -12.81 7.82
N HIS A 14 -7.72 -11.83 7.62
CA HIS A 14 -8.76 -11.89 6.58
C HIS A 14 -8.21 -11.60 5.18
N ILE A 15 -6.98 -11.08 5.08
CA ILE A 15 -6.36 -10.65 3.83
C ILE A 15 -5.54 -11.81 3.28
N SER A 16 -5.82 -12.18 2.04
CA SER A 16 -5.03 -13.14 1.27
C SER A 16 -4.61 -12.52 -0.05
N VAL A 17 -3.43 -12.87 -0.53
CA VAL A 17 -2.99 -12.53 -1.90
C VAL A 17 -3.11 -13.80 -2.71
N ARG A 18 -3.85 -13.75 -3.82
CA ARG A 18 -4.00 -14.87 -4.76
C ARG A 18 -3.92 -14.33 -6.16
N SER A 19 -3.05 -14.93 -6.96
CA SER A 19 -2.73 -14.46 -8.31
C SER A 19 -2.41 -12.96 -8.28
N ASP A 20 -3.18 -12.15 -9.00
CA ASP A 20 -3.02 -10.72 -9.22
C ASP A 20 -3.91 -9.84 -8.32
N ALA A 21 -4.57 -10.43 -7.31
CA ALA A 21 -5.54 -9.75 -6.47
C ALA A 21 -5.31 -9.94 -4.97
N ILE A 22 -5.81 -8.97 -4.19
CA ILE A 22 -6.01 -9.12 -2.74
C ILE A 22 -7.45 -9.58 -2.50
N GLY A 23 -7.63 -10.73 -1.86
CA GLY A 23 -8.92 -11.23 -1.41
C GLY A 23 -9.16 -10.92 0.07
N ILE A 24 -10.31 -10.33 0.40
CA ILE A 24 -10.76 -10.12 1.79
C ILE A 24 -11.94 -11.03 2.10
N VAL A 25 -11.76 -11.93 3.08
CA VAL A 25 -12.81 -12.83 3.55
C VAL A 25 -13.49 -12.27 4.79
N PHE A 26 -14.82 -12.21 4.79
CA PHE A 26 -15.59 -11.76 5.96
C PHE A 26 -16.25 -12.94 6.64
N CYS A 27 -15.97 -13.14 7.94
CA CYS A 27 -16.64 -14.19 8.72
C CYS A 27 -18.11 -13.88 9.05
N LYS A 28 -18.52 -12.60 9.02
CA LYS A 28 -19.90 -12.18 9.21
C LYS A 28 -20.24 -11.04 8.25
N SER A 29 -21.43 -11.05 7.69
CA SER A 29 -21.93 -10.03 6.77
C SER A 29 -23.39 -9.66 7.06
N LYS A 30 -23.97 -8.65 6.39
CA LYS A 30 -25.40 -8.35 6.61
C LYS A 30 -26.27 -9.57 6.31
N THR A 31 -25.98 -10.25 5.21
CA THR A 31 -26.72 -11.39 4.68
C THR A 31 -26.27 -12.73 5.25
N ASP A 32 -25.30 -12.71 6.18
CA ASP A 32 -24.80 -13.87 6.92
C ASP A 32 -24.39 -13.43 8.34
N GLN A 33 -25.38 -13.29 9.22
CA GLN A 33 -25.14 -12.89 10.62
C GLN A 33 -24.58 -14.04 11.47
N SER A 34 -24.95 -15.29 11.13
CA SER A 34 -24.45 -16.51 11.77
C SER A 34 -23.00 -16.79 11.39
N GLY A 35 -22.55 -16.36 10.21
CA GLY A 35 -21.21 -16.64 9.71
C GLY A 35 -21.04 -18.07 9.20
N THR A 36 -22.17 -18.71 8.87
CA THR A 36 -22.25 -20.12 8.49
C THR A 36 -22.26 -20.31 6.98
N LYS A 37 -22.39 -19.23 6.20
CA LYS A 37 -22.35 -19.31 4.74
C LYS A 37 -20.91 -19.45 4.23
N ARG A 38 -20.80 -19.82 2.95
CA ARG A 38 -19.53 -19.94 2.24
C ARG A 38 -18.73 -18.63 2.37
N ARG A 39 -17.44 -18.78 2.66
CA ARG A 39 -16.51 -17.67 2.93
C ARG A 39 -15.89 -17.16 1.64
N ASP A 40 -16.71 -16.59 0.78
CA ASP A 40 -16.27 -16.09 -0.52
C ASP A 40 -15.44 -14.80 -0.36
N PRO A 41 -14.26 -14.72 -1.01
CA PRO A 41 -13.41 -13.53 -0.93
C PRO A 41 -14.02 -12.37 -1.73
N ARG A 42 -13.85 -11.15 -1.22
CA ARG A 42 -14.04 -9.94 -2.01
C ARG A 42 -12.69 -9.54 -2.59
N HIS A 43 -12.52 -9.67 -3.90
CA HIS A 43 -11.29 -9.30 -4.58
C HIS A 43 -11.15 -7.79 -4.67
N ILE A 44 -9.89 -7.36 -4.66
CA ILE A 44 -9.44 -5.99 -4.78
C ILE A 44 -8.23 -6.02 -5.71
N TYR A 45 -8.17 -5.08 -6.66
CA TYR A 45 -7.08 -4.97 -7.63
C TYR A 45 -6.30 -3.67 -7.47
N SER A 46 -5.03 -3.72 -7.87
CA SER A 46 -4.18 -2.55 -8.00
C SER A 46 -4.58 -1.74 -9.23
N ASN A 47 -4.33 -0.43 -9.19
CA ASN A 47 -4.31 0.41 -10.39
C ASN A 47 -2.89 0.96 -10.57
N PRO A 48 -2.02 0.28 -11.35
CA PRO A 48 -0.64 0.73 -11.54
C PRO A 48 -0.52 2.04 -12.32
N MET A 49 -1.59 2.46 -13.01
CA MET A 49 -1.61 3.64 -13.87
C MET A 49 -2.04 4.91 -13.12
N GLU A 50 -2.78 4.78 -12.02
CA GLU A 50 -3.29 5.91 -11.24
C GLU A 50 -3.02 5.73 -9.73
N ALA A 51 -2.06 6.49 -9.21
CA ALA A 51 -1.64 6.41 -7.82
C ALA A 51 -2.76 6.86 -6.84
N ARG A 52 -3.58 7.85 -7.20
CA ARG A 52 -4.60 8.41 -6.30
C ARG A 52 -5.75 7.43 -6.00
N SER A 53 -6.05 6.52 -6.93
CA SER A 53 -7.12 5.53 -6.80
C SER A 53 -6.62 4.13 -6.45
N CYS A 54 -5.29 3.90 -6.50
CA CYS A 54 -4.69 2.60 -6.22
C CYS A 54 -4.84 2.20 -4.75
N VAL A 55 -5.74 1.25 -4.50
CA VAL A 55 -6.02 0.74 -3.15
C VAL A 55 -4.87 -0.08 -2.56
N PHE A 56 -4.05 -0.74 -3.40
CA PHE A 56 -2.85 -1.44 -2.95
C PHE A 56 -1.86 -0.42 -2.35
N LEU A 57 -1.64 0.69 -3.05
CA LEU A 57 -0.84 1.81 -2.57
C LEU A 57 -1.42 2.39 -1.27
N ALA A 58 -2.74 2.61 -1.20
CA ALA A 58 -3.38 3.14 0.01
C ALA A 58 -3.18 2.24 1.24
N ILE A 59 -3.30 0.92 1.07
CA ILE A 59 -3.03 -0.05 2.15
C ILE A 59 -1.53 -0.05 2.49
N ALA A 60 -0.65 -0.01 1.49
CA ALA A 60 0.80 0.01 1.68
C ALA A 60 1.25 1.25 2.48
N ILE A 61 0.75 2.44 2.14
CA ILE A 61 1.00 3.69 2.88
C ILE A 61 0.49 3.55 4.31
N TYR A 62 -0.74 3.07 4.50
CA TYR A 62 -1.32 2.93 5.83
C TYR A 62 -0.46 2.04 6.71
N LEU A 63 -0.07 0.87 6.21
CA LEU A 63 0.78 -0.05 6.94
C LEU A 63 2.16 0.57 7.19
N ALA A 64 2.80 1.18 6.19
CA ALA A 64 4.13 1.78 6.32
C ALA A 64 4.17 2.89 7.39
N CYS A 65 3.08 3.63 7.55
CA CYS A 65 2.90 4.63 8.61
C CYS A 65 2.56 4.04 10.00
N HIS A 66 2.33 2.73 10.10
CA HIS A 66 2.03 2.01 11.34
C HIS A 66 2.84 0.70 11.40
N PRO A 67 4.18 0.77 11.51
CA PRO A 67 5.06 -0.41 11.48
C PRO A 67 4.78 -1.40 12.62
N GLN A 68 4.30 -0.90 13.76
CA GLN A 68 4.03 -1.69 14.97
C GLN A 68 2.63 -2.34 15.01
N LEU A 69 1.84 -2.23 13.93
CA LEU A 69 0.52 -2.83 13.86
C LEU A 69 0.64 -4.37 13.97
N SER A 70 0.19 -4.91 15.10
CA SER A 70 0.16 -6.34 15.38
C SER A 70 -0.95 -7.05 14.59
N MET A 71 -0.84 -8.38 14.46
CA MET A 71 -1.93 -9.21 13.94
C MET A 71 -3.26 -8.94 14.67
N GLY A 72 -4.35 -8.89 13.92
CA GLY A 72 -5.68 -8.49 14.41
C GLY A 72 -6.33 -7.47 13.49
N LYS A 73 -7.14 -6.55 14.05
CA LYS A 73 -7.87 -5.52 13.29
C LYS A 73 -6.93 -4.67 12.43
N LEU A 74 -7.21 -4.57 11.13
CA LEU A 74 -6.51 -3.67 10.22
C LEU A 74 -6.62 -2.22 10.69
N PHE A 75 -7.77 -1.82 11.23
CA PHE A 75 -8.01 -0.51 11.82
C PHE A 75 -8.29 -0.64 13.33
N PRO A 76 -7.26 -0.62 14.19
CA PRO A 76 -7.44 -0.82 15.62
C PRO A 76 -8.17 0.35 16.28
N GLY A 77 -8.78 0.11 17.45
CA GLY A 77 -9.55 1.07 18.24
C GLY A 77 -11.07 0.99 18.04
N ALA A 78 -11.82 1.70 18.89
CA ALA A 78 -13.29 1.69 18.86
C ALA A 78 -13.89 2.66 17.82
N ALA A 79 -15.11 2.37 17.38
CA ALA A 79 -15.95 3.23 16.54
C ALA A 79 -15.28 3.74 15.24
N GLN A 80 -14.50 2.90 14.54
CA GLN A 80 -13.78 3.32 13.33
C GLN A 80 -14.72 3.79 12.22
N LYS A 81 -15.89 3.17 12.07
CA LYS A 81 -16.94 3.64 11.15
C LYS A 81 -17.28 5.10 11.41
N ASP A 82 -17.56 5.47 12.65
CA ASP A 82 -18.02 6.81 13.01
C ASP A 82 -16.88 7.83 12.89
N ARG A 83 -15.66 7.42 13.24
CA ARG A 83 -14.45 8.23 13.04
C ARG A 83 -14.22 8.52 11.56
N PHE A 84 -14.33 7.50 10.70
CA PHE A 84 -14.26 7.66 9.25
C PHE A 84 -15.36 8.59 8.75
N GLY A 85 -16.60 8.43 9.22
CA GLY A 85 -17.72 9.31 8.88
C GLY A 85 -17.45 10.78 9.24
N LYS A 86 -16.88 11.06 10.41
CA LYS A 86 -16.50 12.42 10.83
C LYS A 86 -15.40 13.03 9.94
N GLN A 87 -14.39 12.24 9.58
CA GLN A 87 -13.32 12.73 8.69
C GLN A 87 -13.83 12.95 7.26
N LEU A 88 -14.68 12.06 6.76
CA LEU A 88 -15.34 12.21 5.48
C LEU A 88 -16.21 13.47 5.45
N ALA A 89 -17.02 13.71 6.49
CA ALA A 89 -17.82 14.93 6.61
C ALA A 89 -16.92 16.18 6.60
N LYS A 90 -15.82 16.20 7.36
CA LYS A 90 -14.87 17.31 7.35
C LYS A 90 -14.28 17.57 5.95
N LEU A 91 -13.95 16.51 5.21
CA LEU A 91 -13.44 16.61 3.84
C LEU A 91 -14.50 17.13 2.87
N LEU A 92 -15.75 16.68 3.02
CA LEU A 92 -16.90 17.14 2.22
C LEU A 92 -17.41 18.52 2.63
N SER A 93 -17.00 19.07 3.78
CA SER A 93 -17.31 20.44 4.19
C SER A 93 -16.25 21.45 3.71
N HIS A 94 -15.31 21.02 2.87
CA HIS A 94 -14.33 21.93 2.27
C HIS A 94 -15.07 22.94 1.36
N PRO A 95 -14.72 24.24 1.39
CA PRO A 95 -15.41 25.30 0.63
C PRO A 95 -15.29 25.18 -0.90
N ASP A 96 -14.63 24.14 -1.40
CA ASP A 96 -14.55 23.85 -2.82
C ASP A 96 -15.89 23.24 -3.30
N PRO A 97 -16.62 23.87 -4.23
CA PRO A 97 -17.93 23.43 -4.71
C PRO A 97 -17.91 22.07 -5.43
N THR A 98 -16.74 21.53 -5.78
CA THR A 98 -16.62 20.16 -6.29
C THR A 98 -16.73 19.08 -5.20
N CYS A 99 -16.50 19.44 -3.94
CA CYS A 99 -16.40 18.53 -2.79
C CYS A 99 -17.50 18.77 -1.73
N GLY A 100 -18.10 19.96 -1.71
CA GLY A 100 -19.15 20.42 -0.81
C GLY A 100 -20.51 19.75 -0.97
N ARG A 101 -20.73 18.50 -0.51
CA ARG A 101 -22.07 17.86 -0.59
C ARG A 101 -22.48 17.17 0.70
N SER A 102 -23.32 17.86 1.50
CA SER A 102 -23.89 17.37 2.77
C SER A 102 -24.71 16.08 2.62
N GLU A 103 -25.18 15.77 1.41
CA GLU A 103 -25.90 14.55 1.07
C GLU A 103 -25.01 13.30 1.03
N TYR A 104 -23.69 13.47 0.95
CA TYR A 104 -22.75 12.36 0.92
C TYR A 104 -22.31 11.93 2.32
N GLY A 105 -22.41 10.62 2.55
CA GLY A 105 -21.91 9.98 3.75
C GLY A 105 -21.24 8.66 3.43
N THR A 106 -20.88 7.91 4.47
CA THR A 106 -20.15 6.64 4.30
C THR A 106 -20.89 5.61 3.44
N HIS A 107 -22.22 5.70 3.35
CA HIS A 107 -23.04 4.84 2.49
C HIS A 107 -22.97 5.23 1.00
N SER A 108 -22.71 6.51 0.71
CA SER A 108 -22.68 7.05 -0.65
C SER A 108 -21.53 6.44 -1.45
N ILE A 109 -20.38 6.16 -0.82
CA ILE A 109 -19.23 5.47 -1.46
C ILE A 109 -19.67 4.13 -2.06
N ARG A 110 -20.34 3.29 -1.28
CA ARG A 110 -20.80 1.98 -1.76
C ARG A 110 -21.94 2.11 -2.78
N LYS A 111 -22.85 3.07 -2.60
CA LYS A 111 -23.97 3.29 -3.54
C LYS A 111 -23.45 3.78 -4.89
N GLY A 112 -22.61 4.81 -4.89
CA GLY A 112 -21.98 5.37 -6.09
C GLY A 112 -21.12 4.34 -6.80
N ALA A 113 -20.34 3.54 -6.06
CA ALA A 113 -19.59 2.43 -6.64
C ALA A 113 -20.48 1.41 -7.36
N ALA A 114 -21.63 1.05 -6.79
CA ALA A 114 -22.58 0.14 -7.43
C ALA A 114 -23.18 0.76 -8.71
N THR A 115 -23.56 2.05 -8.65
CA THR A 115 -24.07 2.77 -9.83
C THR A 115 -23.00 2.86 -10.92
N PHE A 116 -21.76 3.19 -10.58
CA PHE A 116 -20.64 3.24 -11.51
C PHE A 116 -20.39 1.87 -12.17
N ALA A 117 -20.38 0.79 -11.40
CA ALA A 117 -20.20 -0.55 -11.96
C ALA A 117 -21.34 -0.94 -12.93
N CYS A 118 -22.59 -0.63 -12.59
CA CYS A 118 -23.74 -1.01 -13.42
C CYS A 118 -23.97 -0.09 -14.62
N SER A 119 -23.52 1.16 -14.57
CA SER A 119 -23.93 2.20 -15.54
C SER A 119 -22.77 2.99 -16.13
N GLY A 120 -21.52 2.70 -15.73
CA GLY A 120 -20.32 3.34 -16.27
C GLY A 120 -19.88 2.79 -17.63
N SER A 121 -20.44 1.67 -18.07
CA SER A 121 -20.21 1.06 -19.39
C SER A 121 -21.40 0.17 -19.76
N THR A 122 -21.66 0.02 -21.06
CA THR A 122 -22.62 -0.96 -21.58
C THR A 122 -22.12 -2.40 -21.48
N GLY A 123 -20.81 -2.61 -21.30
CA GLY A 123 -20.17 -3.90 -21.06
C GLY A 123 -19.83 -4.17 -19.59
N GLY A 124 -20.54 -3.54 -18.65
CA GLY A 124 -20.23 -3.62 -17.22
C GLY A 124 -20.47 -4.99 -16.56
N PRO A 125 -20.03 -5.18 -15.30
CA PRO A 125 -20.24 -6.42 -14.55
C PRO A 125 -21.72 -6.73 -14.31
N SER A 126 -22.04 -8.01 -14.12
CA SER A 126 -23.43 -8.42 -13.85
C SER A 126 -23.97 -7.79 -12.56
N ILE A 127 -25.25 -7.43 -12.58
CA ILE A 127 -25.95 -6.89 -11.40
C ILE A 127 -25.90 -7.87 -10.22
N VAL A 128 -25.86 -9.18 -10.49
CA VAL A 128 -25.68 -10.25 -9.48
C VAL A 128 -24.37 -10.05 -8.74
N SER A 129 -23.24 -9.94 -9.45
CA SER A 129 -21.92 -9.73 -8.86
C SER A 129 -21.88 -8.43 -8.04
N VAL A 130 -22.48 -7.35 -8.57
CA VAL A 130 -22.57 -6.05 -7.87
C VAL A 130 -23.37 -6.18 -6.56
N CYS A 131 -24.51 -6.86 -6.59
CA CYS A 131 -25.37 -7.04 -5.42
C CYS A 131 -24.69 -7.90 -4.34
N LEU A 132 -24.05 -9.01 -4.73
CA LEU A 132 -23.28 -9.88 -3.83
C LEU A 132 -22.11 -9.10 -3.21
N GLN A 133 -21.35 -8.36 -4.01
CA GLN A 133 -20.23 -7.57 -3.50
C GLN A 133 -20.69 -6.33 -2.69
N CYS A 134 -21.92 -5.85 -2.86
CA CYS A 134 -22.52 -4.84 -2.00
C CYS A 134 -23.09 -5.40 -0.69
N GLY A 135 -23.20 -6.73 -0.56
CA GLY A 135 -23.88 -7.41 0.54
C GLY A 135 -25.37 -7.04 0.57
N ARG A 136 -26.02 -7.10 -0.59
CA ARG A 136 -27.48 -7.02 -0.79
C ARG A 136 -28.02 -8.44 -1.01
N SER A 137 -29.26 -8.67 -0.61
CA SER A 137 -29.97 -9.90 -0.97
C SER A 137 -30.32 -9.85 -2.46
N LEU A 138 -30.29 -11.00 -3.14
CA LEU A 138 -30.79 -11.14 -4.52
C LEU A 138 -32.29 -11.48 -4.55
N GLY A 139 -32.91 -11.67 -3.38
CA GLY A 139 -34.31 -12.10 -3.25
C GLY A 139 -34.48 -13.62 -3.32
N ASN A 140 -35.66 -14.10 -2.93
CA ASN A 140 -35.92 -15.52 -2.67
C ASN A 140 -35.74 -16.43 -3.88
N VAL A 141 -35.95 -15.92 -5.09
CA VAL A 141 -35.86 -16.69 -6.33
C VAL A 141 -34.41 -16.75 -6.82
N LEU A 142 -33.79 -15.58 -7.05
CA LEU A 142 -32.44 -15.51 -7.61
C LEU A 142 -31.39 -16.14 -6.70
N GLU A 143 -31.52 -16.05 -5.37
CA GLU A 143 -30.55 -16.65 -4.44
C GLU A 143 -30.45 -18.19 -4.53
N ARG A 144 -31.44 -18.86 -5.15
CA ARG A 144 -31.42 -20.33 -5.36
C ARG A 144 -30.60 -20.76 -6.58
N TYR A 145 -30.36 -19.85 -7.52
CA TYR A 145 -29.75 -20.15 -8.81
C TYR A 145 -28.48 -19.34 -9.07
N MET A 146 -28.39 -18.15 -8.49
CA MET A 146 -27.33 -17.18 -8.74
C MET A 146 -26.44 -17.08 -7.50
N HIS A 147 -25.29 -17.75 -7.58
CA HIS A 147 -24.31 -17.81 -6.51
C HIS A 147 -23.11 -16.90 -6.78
N TYR A 148 -22.27 -16.76 -5.75
CA TYR A 148 -20.97 -16.14 -5.93
C TYR A 148 -20.14 -16.98 -6.89
N GLU A 149 -19.58 -16.32 -7.89
CA GLU A 149 -18.58 -16.89 -8.78
C GLU A 149 -17.38 -15.95 -8.90
N GLY A 150 -16.18 -16.53 -8.86
CA GLY A 150 -14.93 -15.78 -8.75
C GLY A 150 -14.73 -14.80 -9.92
N ALA A 151 -14.99 -15.25 -11.15
CA ALA A 151 -14.79 -14.42 -12.34
C ALA A 151 -15.61 -13.12 -12.33
N GLY A 152 -16.87 -13.18 -11.88
CA GLY A 152 -17.75 -12.02 -11.79
C GLY A 152 -17.29 -11.02 -10.73
N ASP A 153 -16.86 -11.49 -9.56
CA ASP A 153 -16.30 -10.65 -8.49
C ASP A 153 -14.96 -10.02 -8.89
N GLN A 154 -14.11 -10.79 -9.59
CA GLN A 154 -12.81 -10.34 -10.08
C GLN A 154 -12.97 -9.26 -11.16
N PHE A 155 -13.81 -9.49 -12.17
CA PHE A 155 -14.11 -8.50 -13.21
C PHE A 155 -14.67 -7.21 -12.61
N LEU A 156 -15.64 -7.34 -11.71
CA LEU A 156 -16.20 -6.22 -10.97
C LEU A 156 -15.13 -5.45 -10.19
N ALA A 157 -14.24 -6.16 -9.49
CA ALA A 157 -13.20 -5.52 -8.70
C ALA A 157 -12.16 -4.79 -9.57
N ARG A 158 -11.86 -5.27 -10.78
CA ARG A 158 -11.03 -4.56 -11.76
C ARG A 158 -11.69 -3.27 -12.26
N VAL A 159 -12.98 -3.32 -12.59
CA VAL A 159 -13.77 -2.12 -12.93
C VAL A 159 -13.74 -1.13 -11.76
N MET A 160 -13.90 -1.61 -10.53
CA MET A 160 -13.85 -0.76 -9.34
C MET A 160 -12.47 -0.21 -9.01
N ALA A 161 -11.39 -0.83 -9.49
CA ALA A 161 -10.04 -0.28 -9.41
C ALA A 161 -9.83 0.87 -10.42
N GLY A 162 -10.80 1.12 -11.31
CA GLY A 162 -10.74 2.16 -12.33
C GLY A 162 -9.85 1.78 -13.51
N LEU A 163 -9.69 0.47 -13.79
CA LEU A 163 -8.97 -0.01 -14.96
C LEU A 163 -9.81 0.24 -16.24
N PRO A 164 -9.17 0.54 -17.38
CA PRO A 164 -9.87 0.94 -18.60
C PRO A 164 -10.54 -0.26 -19.29
N ILE A 165 -11.83 -0.46 -19.05
CA ILE A 165 -12.61 -1.64 -19.49
C ILE A 165 -12.58 -1.92 -21.00
N ASN A 166 -12.33 -0.91 -21.83
CA ASN A 166 -12.32 -1.00 -23.29
C ASN A 166 -10.90 -0.95 -23.88
N ASP A 167 -9.90 -1.37 -23.10
CA ASP A 167 -8.49 -1.36 -23.49
C ASP A 167 -7.78 -2.63 -23.03
N ALA A 168 -6.73 -3.03 -23.76
CA ALA A 168 -5.91 -4.20 -23.42
C ALA A 168 -5.25 -4.07 -22.03
N SER A 169 -4.93 -2.84 -21.61
CA SER A 169 -4.40 -2.51 -20.28
C SER A 169 -5.39 -2.77 -19.14
N PHE A 170 -6.66 -3.09 -19.43
CA PHE A 170 -7.55 -3.64 -18.40
C PHE A 170 -6.99 -4.91 -17.75
N ALA A 171 -6.17 -5.67 -18.48
CA ALA A 171 -5.51 -6.88 -18.00
C ALA A 171 -4.17 -6.63 -17.30
N ILE A 172 -3.80 -5.37 -17.03
CA ILE A 172 -2.57 -5.04 -16.32
C ILE A 172 -2.50 -5.76 -14.97
N LEU A 173 -1.31 -6.24 -14.62
CA LEU A 173 -1.03 -6.90 -13.35
C LEU A 173 -0.65 -5.86 -12.29
N PRO A 174 -0.86 -6.13 -10.99
CA PRO A 174 -0.26 -5.31 -9.94
C PRO A 174 1.27 -5.29 -10.12
N PRO A 175 1.96 -4.21 -9.72
CA PRO A 175 3.41 -4.24 -9.65
C PRO A 175 3.82 -5.39 -8.73
N HIS A 176 4.76 -6.22 -9.17
CA HIS A 176 5.27 -7.34 -8.40
C HIS A 176 6.75 -7.56 -8.69
N PHE A 177 7.44 -8.21 -7.76
CA PHE A 177 8.83 -8.58 -7.94
C PHE A 177 8.90 -9.85 -8.79
N LYS A 178 9.72 -9.83 -9.85
CA LYS A 178 9.93 -11.02 -10.70
C LYS A 178 10.47 -12.21 -9.89
N MET A 179 11.34 -11.92 -8.92
CA MET A 179 11.90 -12.88 -7.97
C MET A 179 11.53 -12.46 -6.54
N PRO A 180 10.37 -12.88 -6.00
CA PRO A 180 9.90 -12.44 -4.68
C PRO A 180 10.72 -12.96 -3.50
N LEU A 181 11.55 -13.99 -3.73
CA LEU A 181 12.45 -14.60 -2.73
C LEU A 181 13.90 -14.06 -2.80
N ASP A 182 14.16 -13.05 -3.64
CA ASP A 182 15.45 -12.35 -3.66
C ASP A 182 15.78 -11.82 -2.25
N SER A 183 17.04 -11.93 -1.82
CA SER A 183 17.50 -11.50 -0.49
C SER A 183 17.23 -10.02 -0.24
N ASP A 184 17.40 -9.18 -1.27
CA ASP A 184 17.19 -7.74 -1.18
C ASP A 184 15.70 -7.42 -0.97
N VAL A 185 14.83 -8.13 -1.68
CA VAL A 185 13.37 -8.03 -1.56
C VAL A 185 12.92 -8.53 -0.19
N SER A 186 13.43 -9.69 0.24
CA SER A 186 13.13 -10.31 1.53
C SER A 186 13.54 -9.41 2.70
N SER A 187 14.68 -8.73 2.60
CA SER A 187 15.16 -7.80 3.63
C SER A 187 14.24 -6.58 3.82
N ALA A 188 13.55 -6.16 2.75
CA ALA A 188 12.61 -5.03 2.76
C ALA A 188 11.19 -5.45 3.20
N ILE A 189 10.84 -6.72 3.06
CA ILE A 189 9.55 -7.28 3.47
C ILE A 189 9.54 -7.49 5.00
N ASN A 190 9.15 -6.46 5.74
CA ASN A 190 8.88 -6.55 7.19
C ASN A 190 7.58 -7.35 7.48
N LYS A 191 7.53 -8.64 7.12
CA LYS A 191 6.36 -9.55 7.32
C LYS A 191 5.06 -9.06 6.68
N ARG A 192 5.14 -8.33 5.56
CA ARG A 192 3.99 -7.77 4.85
C ARG A 192 3.87 -8.38 3.45
N PRO A 193 2.66 -8.41 2.86
CA PRO A 193 2.50 -8.92 1.50
C PRO A 193 3.41 -8.19 0.50
N CYS A 194 4.21 -8.93 -0.27
CA CYS A 194 5.17 -8.39 -1.23
C CYS A 194 4.51 -7.44 -2.23
N VAL A 195 3.27 -7.75 -2.64
CA VAL A 195 2.45 -6.96 -3.58
C VAL A 195 2.12 -5.54 -3.10
N LEU A 196 2.14 -5.29 -1.80
CA LEU A 196 1.92 -3.95 -1.24
C LEU A 196 3.22 -3.14 -1.28
N LEU A 197 4.35 -3.76 -0.97
CA LEU A 197 5.67 -3.14 -1.07
C LEU A 197 5.98 -2.77 -2.53
N SER A 198 5.73 -3.68 -3.46
CA SER A 198 5.92 -3.41 -4.89
C SER A 198 5.04 -2.27 -5.40
N SER A 199 3.78 -2.20 -4.97
CA SER A 199 2.89 -1.07 -5.30
C SER A 199 3.43 0.25 -4.73
N LEU A 200 3.93 0.25 -3.49
CA LEU A 200 4.54 1.43 -2.87
C LEU A 200 5.77 1.93 -3.65
N VAL A 201 6.66 1.01 -4.03
CA VAL A 201 7.88 1.33 -4.79
C VAL A 201 7.55 1.79 -6.21
N HIS A 202 6.61 1.14 -6.89
CA HIS A 202 6.15 1.53 -8.22
C HIS A 202 5.66 2.99 -8.24
N HIS A 203 4.87 3.38 -7.23
CA HIS A 203 4.31 4.72 -7.13
C HIS A 203 5.18 5.73 -6.34
N ALA A 204 6.42 5.38 -5.97
CA ALA A 204 7.25 6.22 -5.10
C ALA A 204 7.41 7.66 -5.63
N GLN A 205 7.71 7.82 -6.93
CA GLN A 205 7.83 9.15 -7.56
C GLN A 205 6.50 9.92 -7.57
N ALA A 206 5.38 9.24 -7.80
CA ALA A 206 4.06 9.87 -7.74
C ALA A 206 3.76 10.38 -6.31
N LEU A 207 4.11 9.60 -5.28
CA LEU A 207 3.93 10.04 -3.89
C LEU A 207 4.69 11.32 -3.58
N GLU A 208 5.93 11.45 -4.05
CA GLU A 208 6.72 12.67 -3.84
C GLU A 208 6.06 13.94 -4.38
N MET A 209 5.25 13.81 -5.44
CA MET A 209 4.50 14.91 -6.04
C MET A 209 3.12 15.09 -5.39
N LEU A 210 2.50 14.01 -4.90
CA LEU A 210 1.10 14.01 -4.46
C LEU A 210 0.91 14.37 -2.98
N ILE A 211 1.90 14.07 -2.13
CA ILE A 211 1.77 14.25 -0.68
C ILE A 211 2.93 15.06 -0.09
N PRO A 212 2.68 15.86 0.96
CA PRO A 212 3.72 16.71 1.56
C PRO A 212 4.90 15.89 2.08
N LYS A 213 6.13 16.41 1.94
CA LYS A 213 7.36 15.77 2.45
C LYS A 213 7.36 15.56 3.98
N SER A 214 6.50 16.27 4.71
CA SER A 214 6.27 16.05 6.15
C SER A 214 5.43 14.80 6.47
N HIS A 215 4.87 14.13 5.46
CA HIS A 215 4.02 12.96 5.65
C HIS A 215 4.82 11.78 6.23
N PRO A 216 4.27 11.01 7.20
CA PRO A 216 4.98 9.91 7.88
C PRO A 216 5.60 8.84 6.97
N ILE A 217 5.10 8.66 5.75
CA ILE A 217 5.59 7.67 4.79
C ILE A 217 7.06 7.88 4.40
N PHE A 218 7.51 9.14 4.29
CA PHE A 218 8.88 9.49 3.90
C PHE A 218 9.90 9.23 5.02
N TYR A 219 9.42 8.80 6.19
CA TYR A 219 10.24 8.34 7.32
C TYR A 219 10.14 6.82 7.50
N SER A 220 9.47 6.10 6.61
CA SER A 220 9.48 4.64 6.59
C SER A 220 10.80 4.14 5.99
N ARG A 221 11.20 2.92 6.37
CA ARG A 221 12.47 2.29 5.96
C ARG A 221 12.76 2.39 4.46
N VAL A 222 11.72 2.23 3.63
CA VAL A 222 11.81 2.25 2.16
C VAL A 222 12.28 3.61 1.63
N PHE A 223 11.90 4.72 2.29
CA PHE A 223 12.23 6.07 1.84
C PHE A 223 13.39 6.70 2.60
N THR A 224 13.76 6.16 3.77
CA THR A 224 14.93 6.64 4.53
C THR A 224 16.25 6.20 3.93
N ASP A 225 16.27 5.04 3.27
CA ASP A 225 17.42 4.48 2.57
C ASP A 225 17.40 4.93 1.09
N VAL A 226 18.46 5.63 0.67
CA VAL A 226 18.55 6.30 -0.64
C VAL A 226 18.57 5.29 -1.79
N ASP A 227 19.16 4.11 -1.56
CA ASP A 227 19.36 3.11 -2.61
C ASP A 227 18.18 2.13 -2.70
N MET A 228 17.33 2.07 -1.68
CA MET A 228 16.29 1.06 -1.57
C MET A 228 15.20 1.19 -2.64
N VAL A 229 14.68 2.40 -2.90
CA VAL A 229 13.66 2.59 -3.96
C VAL A 229 14.22 2.28 -5.35
N PRO A 230 15.36 2.85 -5.80
CA PRO A 230 15.95 2.50 -7.09
C PRO A 230 16.22 0.99 -7.24
N MET A 231 16.81 0.38 -6.22
CA MET A 231 17.13 -1.06 -6.19
C MET A 231 15.88 -1.93 -6.34
N LEU A 232 14.82 -1.63 -5.59
CA LEU A 232 13.57 -2.40 -5.64
C LEU A 232 12.84 -2.14 -6.96
N LYS A 233 12.83 -0.91 -7.47
CA LYS A 233 12.14 -0.53 -8.71
C LYS A 233 12.71 -1.26 -9.92
N ALA A 234 14.02 -1.48 -9.96
CA ALA A 234 14.69 -2.26 -11.02
C ALA A 234 14.24 -3.73 -11.09
N ARG A 235 13.62 -4.26 -10.02
CA ARG A 235 13.13 -5.65 -9.92
C ARG A 235 11.62 -5.77 -10.14
N LEU A 236 10.93 -4.67 -10.37
CA LEU A 236 9.49 -4.64 -10.55
C LEU A 236 9.08 -4.91 -11.98
N VAL A 237 8.01 -5.67 -12.13
CA VAL A 237 7.29 -5.88 -13.37
C VAL A 237 5.79 -5.64 -13.15
N THR A 238 5.09 -5.22 -14.19
CA THR A 238 3.62 -5.06 -14.23
C THR A 238 2.97 -5.96 -15.30
N HIS A 239 3.79 -6.80 -15.93
CA HIS A 239 3.46 -7.72 -17.00
C HIS A 239 4.44 -8.89 -16.91
N ASP A 240 3.93 -10.12 -16.89
CA ASP A 240 4.73 -11.34 -17.03
C ASP A 240 3.81 -12.51 -17.44
N SER A 241 4.41 -13.53 -18.02
CA SER A 241 3.87 -14.85 -18.31
C SER A 241 3.57 -15.69 -17.07
N VAL A 242 4.25 -15.43 -15.95
CA VAL A 242 4.17 -16.26 -14.74
C VAL A 242 2.91 -15.97 -13.89
N LEU A 243 2.46 -14.72 -13.85
CA LEU A 243 1.31 -14.32 -13.04
C LEU A 243 0.07 -14.13 -13.92
N PRO A 244 -0.93 -15.05 -13.88
CA PRO A 244 -2.09 -14.94 -14.74
C PRO A 244 -3.00 -13.79 -14.29
N ALA A 245 -3.44 -12.98 -15.26
CA ALA A 245 -4.45 -11.96 -15.04
C ALA A 245 -5.84 -12.60 -14.89
N THR A 246 -6.57 -12.29 -13.81
CA THR A 246 -7.89 -12.87 -13.52
C THR A 246 -9.02 -11.86 -13.69
N GLY A 247 -10.27 -12.32 -13.88
CA GLY A 247 -11.43 -11.43 -14.11
C GLY A 247 -11.37 -10.63 -15.42
N ILE A 248 -10.73 -11.17 -16.46
CA ILE A 248 -10.60 -10.52 -17.77
C ILE A 248 -11.79 -10.90 -18.66
N PRO A 249 -12.59 -9.93 -19.13
CA PRO A 249 -13.68 -10.22 -20.05
C PRO A 249 -13.15 -10.52 -21.47
N PRO A 250 -13.88 -11.29 -22.29
CA PRO A 250 -13.40 -11.74 -23.60
C PRO A 250 -12.98 -10.60 -24.55
N HIS A 251 -13.68 -9.47 -24.53
CA HIS A 251 -13.39 -8.34 -25.42
C HIS A 251 -12.04 -7.69 -25.14
N VAL A 252 -11.54 -7.74 -23.90
CA VAL A 252 -10.19 -7.27 -23.56
C VAL A 252 -9.12 -8.14 -24.24
N GLY A 253 -9.38 -9.44 -24.37
CA GLY A 253 -8.54 -10.34 -25.17
C GLY A 253 -8.48 -9.89 -26.63
N LEU A 254 -9.62 -9.56 -27.23
CA LEU A 254 -9.69 -9.03 -28.59
C LEU A 254 -8.92 -7.71 -28.74
N HIS A 255 -9.02 -6.79 -27.78
CA HIS A 255 -8.25 -5.55 -27.80
C HIS A 255 -6.74 -5.79 -27.73
N LYS A 256 -6.30 -6.77 -26.93
CA LYS A 256 -4.88 -7.15 -26.85
C LYS A 256 -4.37 -7.65 -28.20
N GLU A 257 -5.15 -8.50 -28.87
CA GLU A 257 -4.82 -9.02 -30.19
C GLU A 257 -4.81 -7.93 -31.27
N LEU A 258 -5.80 -7.04 -31.26
CA LEU A 258 -5.86 -5.92 -32.20
C LEU A 258 -4.67 -4.97 -32.02
N THR A 259 -4.27 -4.71 -30.76
CA THR A 259 -3.11 -3.88 -30.44
C THR A 259 -1.83 -4.51 -30.95
N ARG A 260 -1.66 -5.82 -30.77
CA ARG A 260 -0.53 -6.58 -31.31
C ARG A 260 -0.49 -6.49 -32.84
N ALA A 261 -1.58 -6.84 -33.52
CA ALA A 261 -1.66 -6.80 -34.98
C ALA A 261 -1.37 -5.40 -35.54
N THR A 262 -1.90 -4.35 -34.92
CA THR A 262 -1.65 -2.96 -35.33
C THR A 262 -0.18 -2.56 -35.14
N THR A 263 0.46 -3.04 -34.07
CA THR A 263 1.88 -2.77 -33.80
C THR A 263 2.77 -3.47 -34.82
N GLU A 264 2.49 -4.74 -35.13
CA GLU A 264 3.18 -5.51 -36.16
C GLU A 264 3.01 -4.87 -37.54
N MET A 265 1.79 -4.48 -37.92
CA MET A 265 1.52 -3.76 -39.18
C MET A 265 2.33 -2.46 -39.30
N ARG A 266 2.47 -1.69 -38.22
CA ARG A 266 3.25 -0.45 -38.21
C ARG A 266 4.77 -0.69 -38.31
N SER A 267 5.23 -1.89 -37.97
CA SER A 267 6.65 -2.27 -38.07
C SER A 267 7.06 -2.74 -39.47
N ILE A 268 6.10 -2.93 -40.38
CA ILE A 268 6.37 -3.28 -41.77
C ILE A 268 6.97 -2.04 -42.48
N PRO A 269 8.17 -2.13 -43.09
CA PRO A 269 8.77 -1.02 -43.83
C PRO A 269 7.87 -0.55 -44.98
N ASN A 270 7.77 0.78 -45.17
CA ASN A 270 6.94 1.43 -46.20
C ASN A 270 7.45 1.23 -47.65
N GLU A 271 8.34 0.27 -47.93
CA GLU A 271 8.98 0.13 -49.23
C GLU A 271 8.08 -0.47 -50.34
N GLY A 272 6.81 -0.78 -50.04
CA GLY A 272 5.86 -1.36 -51.00
C GLY A 272 4.62 -0.53 -51.35
N VAL A 273 4.42 0.66 -50.77
CA VAL A 273 3.14 1.41 -50.90
C VAL A 273 3.01 2.19 -52.22
N ALA A 274 4.00 2.11 -53.11
CA ALA A 274 3.99 2.83 -54.39
C ALA A 274 3.09 2.21 -55.49
N ALA A 275 2.53 1.02 -55.30
CA ALA A 275 1.81 0.29 -56.36
C ALA A 275 0.38 -0.13 -55.99
N GLY A 276 -0.40 0.77 -55.39
CA GLY A 276 -1.84 0.97 -55.68
C GLY A 276 -2.86 -0.17 -55.70
N ASN A 277 -2.57 -1.44 -55.37
CA ASN A 277 -3.56 -2.54 -55.43
C ASN A 277 -3.40 -3.54 -54.27
N LEU A 278 -3.99 -3.24 -53.11
CA LEU A 278 -4.15 -4.24 -52.04
C LEU A 278 -5.50 -4.96 -52.22
N THR A 279 -5.53 -6.05 -52.98
CA THR A 279 -6.78 -6.82 -53.17
C THR A 279 -7.22 -7.53 -51.89
N GLN A 280 -8.53 -7.53 -51.60
CA GLN A 280 -9.18 -8.19 -50.44
C GLN A 280 -8.78 -9.67 -50.25
N ARG A 281 -8.37 -10.33 -51.35
CA ARG A 281 -7.86 -11.70 -51.37
C ARG A 281 -6.49 -11.85 -50.68
N LEU A 282 -5.55 -10.96 -50.99
CA LEU A 282 -4.21 -10.92 -50.38
C LEU A 282 -4.30 -10.62 -48.88
N LEU A 283 -5.20 -9.72 -48.49
CA LEU A 283 -5.50 -9.44 -47.08
C LEU A 283 -6.03 -10.67 -46.35
N LYS A 284 -6.96 -11.42 -46.95
CA LYS A 284 -7.50 -12.65 -46.36
C LYS A 284 -6.47 -13.79 -46.28
N GLU A 285 -5.66 -13.98 -47.32
CA GLU A 285 -4.62 -15.01 -47.35
C GLU A 285 -3.53 -14.72 -46.31
N MET A 286 -3.10 -13.47 -46.15
CA MET A 286 -2.19 -13.05 -45.07
C MET A 286 -2.78 -13.27 -43.67
N PHE A 287 -4.07 -12.97 -43.47
CA PHE A 287 -4.71 -13.22 -42.17
C PHE A 287 -4.78 -14.71 -41.83
N VAL A 288 -5.01 -15.59 -42.81
CA VAL A 288 -5.08 -17.05 -42.57
C VAL A 288 -3.71 -17.63 -42.28
N GLU A 289 -2.66 -17.21 -42.99
CA GLU A 289 -1.28 -17.66 -42.76
C GLU A 289 -0.72 -17.20 -41.42
N VAL A 290 -1.13 -16.03 -40.92
CA VAL A 290 -0.72 -15.54 -39.60
C VAL A 290 -1.47 -16.27 -38.49
N VAL A 291 -2.77 -16.54 -38.65
CA VAL A 291 -3.61 -17.10 -37.58
C VAL A 291 -3.41 -18.61 -37.39
N ALA A 292 -3.12 -19.38 -38.45
CA ALA A 292 -3.02 -20.84 -38.37
C ALA A 292 -1.85 -21.36 -37.48
N PRO A 293 -0.62 -20.82 -37.56
CA PRO A 293 0.48 -21.23 -36.67
C PRO A 293 0.25 -20.81 -35.21
N MET A 294 -0.49 -19.72 -34.98
CA MET A 294 -0.78 -19.19 -33.65
C MET A 294 -1.71 -20.12 -32.85
N VAL A 295 -2.67 -20.78 -33.52
CA VAL A 295 -3.55 -21.78 -32.89
C VAL A 295 -2.76 -23.04 -32.49
N GLN A 296 -1.71 -23.40 -33.22
CA GLN A 296 -0.83 -24.53 -32.89
C GLN A 296 0.17 -24.20 -31.77
N ALA A 297 0.74 -22.99 -31.74
CA ALA A 297 1.70 -22.59 -30.70
C ALA A 297 1.07 -22.45 -29.30
N LEU A 298 -0.24 -22.17 -29.23
CA LEU A 298 -1.00 -22.15 -27.97
C LEU A 298 -1.17 -23.54 -27.32
N ALA A 299 -0.85 -24.64 -28.03
CA ALA A 299 -0.97 -26.00 -27.53
C ALA A 299 0.33 -26.56 -26.91
N SER A 300 1.47 -25.87 -27.03
CA SER A 300 2.77 -26.40 -26.60
C SER A 300 3.69 -25.30 -26.09
N SER A 301 3.80 -25.18 -24.76
CA SER A 301 4.92 -24.51 -24.12
C SER A 301 5.15 -25.09 -22.73
N ALA A 302 6.20 -25.91 -22.61
CA ALA A 302 6.84 -26.26 -21.35
C ALA A 302 8.35 -26.18 -21.51
N GLU A 303 8.99 -25.71 -20.44
CA GLU A 303 10.41 -25.78 -20.05
C GLU A 303 11.35 -24.60 -20.42
N VAL A 304 11.87 -23.96 -19.36
CA VAL A 304 13.07 -23.11 -19.37
C VAL A 304 13.93 -23.49 -18.17
N SER A 305 15.21 -23.76 -18.41
CA SER A 305 16.25 -24.02 -17.39
C SER A 305 16.78 -22.73 -16.74
N PRO A 306 17.28 -22.79 -15.48
CA PRO A 306 17.71 -21.60 -14.74
C PRO A 306 19.19 -21.24 -14.95
N ALA A 307 19.49 -19.93 -14.95
CA ALA A 307 20.84 -19.38 -14.94
C ALA A 307 21.35 -19.12 -13.49
N PRO A 308 22.67 -19.14 -13.21
CA PRO A 308 23.21 -19.13 -11.85
C PRO A 308 23.21 -17.75 -11.18
N ALA A 309 23.06 -17.75 -9.86
CA ALA A 309 22.99 -16.57 -9.00
C ALA A 309 24.36 -15.91 -8.72
N ALA A 310 24.38 -14.58 -8.71
CA ALA A 310 25.54 -13.78 -8.32
C ALA A 310 25.70 -13.69 -6.79
N PRO A 311 26.95 -13.55 -6.28
CA PRO A 311 27.23 -13.54 -4.84
C PRO A 311 26.73 -12.27 -4.13
N PRO A 312 26.46 -12.36 -2.81
CA PRO A 312 25.87 -11.27 -2.02
C PRO A 312 26.84 -10.10 -1.85
N ARG A 313 26.34 -8.87 -2.12
CA ARG A 313 27.07 -7.63 -1.87
C ARG A 313 26.85 -7.14 -0.45
N ILE A 314 27.94 -6.71 0.19
CA ILE A 314 27.96 -6.03 1.48
C ILE A 314 27.38 -4.62 1.27
N VAL A 315 26.24 -4.33 1.89
CA VAL A 315 25.63 -2.99 1.87
C VAL A 315 26.41 -2.10 2.84
N ASN A 316 27.31 -1.27 2.30
CA ASN A 316 27.96 -0.21 3.07
C ASN A 316 26.97 0.94 3.22
N TYR A 317 26.41 1.11 4.43
CA TYR A 317 25.66 2.30 4.77
C TYR A 317 26.60 3.52 4.70
N PRO A 318 26.25 4.60 3.97
CA PRO A 318 27.08 5.78 3.92
C PRO A 318 27.22 6.37 5.33
N ILE A 319 28.46 6.45 5.79
CA ILE A 319 28.84 7.18 7.01
C ILE A 319 28.49 8.65 6.73
N PHE A 320 27.48 9.15 7.44
CA PHE A 320 27.04 10.53 7.28
C PHE A 320 28.05 11.47 7.97
N GLU A 321 28.93 12.08 7.19
CA GLU A 321 29.87 13.11 7.67
C GLU A 321 29.14 14.45 7.85
N TRP A 322 28.95 14.86 9.11
CA TRP A 322 28.36 16.14 9.45
C TRP A 322 29.43 17.23 9.56
N ASN A 323 29.41 18.21 8.66
CA ASN A 323 30.34 19.34 8.69
C ASN A 323 29.72 20.55 9.43
N PRO A 324 30.45 21.19 10.37
CA PRO A 324 29.95 22.30 11.21
C PRO A 324 29.38 23.53 10.48
N TRP A 325 29.66 23.69 9.19
CA TRP A 325 29.25 24.83 8.36
C TRP A 325 27.89 24.66 7.64
N GLN A 326 27.26 23.48 7.73
CA GLN A 326 25.94 23.20 7.13
C GLN A 326 24.75 23.72 7.97
N GLN A 327 24.94 24.80 8.75
CA GLN A 327 23.93 25.42 9.63
C GLN A 327 22.70 26.02 8.91
N ARG A 328 22.51 25.76 7.61
CA ARG A 328 21.51 26.44 6.76
C ARG A 328 20.54 25.50 6.02
N LEU A 329 20.34 24.27 6.50
CA LEU A 329 19.61 23.23 5.76
C LEU A 329 18.26 22.80 6.34
N LEU A 330 17.77 23.48 7.38
CA LEU A 330 16.52 23.13 8.06
C LEU A 330 15.59 24.34 8.27
N ASP A 331 15.72 25.40 7.47
CA ASP A 331 14.89 26.62 7.57
C ASP A 331 13.38 26.32 7.44
N ASN A 332 13.04 25.21 6.76
CA ASN A 332 11.68 24.70 6.61
C ASN A 332 11.45 23.36 7.33
N PHE A 333 12.29 23.03 8.31
CA PHE A 333 12.12 21.80 9.09
C PHE A 333 10.75 21.80 9.75
N ILE A 334 10.08 20.65 9.69
CA ILE A 334 8.86 20.38 10.43
C ILE A 334 9.13 19.13 11.24
N THR A 335 8.94 19.24 12.56
CA THR A 335 9.11 18.10 13.47
C THR A 335 8.15 16.98 13.04
N PRO A 336 8.65 15.77 12.68
CA PRO A 336 7.81 14.72 12.13
C PRO A 336 6.71 14.28 13.10
N SER A 337 5.52 13.99 12.57
CA SER A 337 4.40 13.44 13.35
C SER A 337 4.32 11.92 13.18
N VAL A 338 5.31 11.21 13.73
CA VAL A 338 5.47 9.76 13.59
C VAL A 338 5.19 9.02 14.91
N ASP A 339 5.05 7.69 14.83
CA ASP A 339 4.97 6.84 16.02
C ASP A 339 6.30 6.79 16.79
N VAL A 340 6.28 6.26 18.01
CA VAL A 340 7.44 6.23 18.90
C VAL A 340 8.60 5.39 18.33
N ALA A 341 8.32 4.29 17.62
CA ALA A 341 9.34 3.43 17.05
C ALA A 341 10.07 4.13 15.89
N THR A 342 9.30 4.73 14.98
CA THR A 342 9.85 5.52 13.88
C THR A 342 10.63 6.73 14.40
N ALA A 343 10.15 7.38 15.46
CA ALA A 343 10.87 8.48 16.11
C ALA A 343 12.22 8.02 16.70
N TRP A 344 12.26 6.83 17.31
CA TRP A 344 13.50 6.23 17.85
C TRP A 344 14.51 5.92 16.73
N GLN A 345 14.06 5.39 15.61
CA GLN A 345 14.88 5.18 14.42
C GLN A 345 15.49 6.50 13.92
N LEU A 346 14.68 7.53 13.75
CA LEU A 346 15.15 8.85 13.29
C LEU A 346 16.12 9.51 14.28
N TRP A 347 15.94 9.27 15.59
CA TRP A 347 16.85 9.77 16.62
C TRP A 347 18.28 9.27 16.45
N TRP A 348 18.41 7.99 16.08
CA TRP A 348 19.69 7.30 15.99
C TRP A 348 20.28 7.26 14.58
N CYS A 349 19.46 7.11 13.55
CA CYS A 349 19.90 6.87 12.17
C CYS A 349 19.62 8.05 11.23
N GLY A 350 18.75 8.99 11.60
CA GLY A 350 18.37 10.11 10.74
C GLY A 350 17.51 9.67 9.54
N ASN A 351 17.49 10.49 8.50
CA ASN A 351 16.78 10.21 7.25
C ASN A 351 17.64 10.62 6.05
N ALA A 352 18.44 9.68 5.53
CA ALA A 352 19.35 9.94 4.41
C ALA A 352 18.59 10.34 3.13
N GLY A 353 17.42 9.73 2.85
CA GLY A 353 16.55 10.09 1.74
C GLY A 353 16.08 11.55 1.75
N MET A 354 15.91 12.14 2.94
CA MET A 354 15.59 13.57 3.11
C MET A 354 16.80 14.43 3.50
N ARG A 355 18.02 13.88 3.44
CA ARG A 355 19.26 14.55 3.87
C ARG A 355 19.21 15.09 5.31
N MET A 356 18.55 14.36 6.20
CA MET A 356 18.43 14.73 7.61
C MET A 356 19.41 13.90 8.46
N PRO A 357 20.20 14.55 9.33
CA PRO A 357 21.10 13.83 10.23
C PRO A 357 20.30 13.03 11.28
N PRO A 358 20.96 12.15 12.04
CA PRO A 358 20.37 11.64 13.27
C PRO A 358 19.86 12.76 14.17
N PHE A 359 18.59 12.67 14.60
CA PHE A 359 17.93 13.80 15.25
C PHE A 359 18.59 14.17 16.59
N ARG A 360 19.31 13.25 17.24
CA ARG A 360 20.08 13.56 18.45
C ARG A 360 21.10 14.69 18.27
N LEU A 361 21.60 14.88 17.05
CA LEU A 361 22.61 15.87 16.65
C LEU A 361 21.99 17.25 16.34
N ILE A 362 20.67 17.34 16.17
CA ILE A 362 19.97 18.59 15.87
C ILE A 362 19.91 19.46 17.14
N LYS A 363 20.39 20.70 17.03
CA LYS A 363 20.36 21.72 18.09
C LYS A 363 19.22 22.70 17.85
N ALA A 364 18.79 23.41 18.90
CA ALA A 364 17.70 24.39 18.81
C ALA A 364 17.97 25.50 17.77
N GLY A 365 19.23 25.92 17.61
CA GLY A 365 19.63 26.90 16.60
C GLY A 365 19.57 26.41 15.15
N HIS A 366 19.42 25.10 14.92
CA HIS A 366 19.32 24.53 13.57
C HIS A 366 17.88 24.48 13.05
N ILE A 367 16.86 24.78 13.86
CA ILE A 367 15.46 24.60 13.49
C ILE A 367 14.64 25.89 13.69
N PRO A 368 13.52 26.06 12.99
CA PRO A 368 12.68 27.24 13.15
C PRO A 368 12.18 27.36 14.60
N ARG A 369 12.06 28.60 15.10
CA ARG A 369 11.60 28.86 16.48
C ARG A 369 10.25 28.17 16.79
N SER A 370 9.37 28.07 15.80
CA SER A 370 8.08 27.38 15.92
C SER A 370 8.21 25.87 16.18
N GLN A 371 9.33 25.26 15.78
CA GLN A 371 9.62 23.83 15.92
C GLN A 371 10.43 23.48 17.16
N VAL A 372 11.06 24.45 17.83
CA VAL A 372 11.87 24.21 19.03
C VAL A 372 11.08 23.51 20.13
N LYS A 373 9.84 23.95 20.39
CA LYS A 373 8.97 23.32 21.39
C LYS A 373 8.60 21.88 21.00
N PRO A 374 8.03 21.60 19.81
CA PRO A 374 7.79 20.22 19.35
C PRO A 374 9.02 19.31 19.42
N PHE A 375 10.19 19.80 19.01
CA PHE A 375 11.42 19.03 19.03
C PHE A 375 11.95 18.78 20.45
N SER A 376 11.71 19.70 21.38
CA SER A 376 12.02 19.50 22.80
C SER A 376 11.18 18.38 23.41
N GLU A 377 9.93 18.19 22.96
CA GLU A 377 9.10 17.05 23.38
C GLU A 377 9.64 15.72 22.88
N TRP A 378 10.19 15.70 21.66
CA TRP A 378 10.93 14.55 21.15
C TRP A 378 12.11 14.23 22.06
N ARG A 379 12.99 15.21 22.31
CA ARG A 379 14.19 15.01 23.12
C ARG A 379 13.87 14.46 24.52
N PHE A 380 12.87 15.04 25.18
CA PHE A 380 12.36 14.54 26.46
C PHE A 380 11.91 13.08 26.40
N ALA A 381 11.15 12.70 25.37
CA ALA A 381 10.71 11.32 25.19
C ALA A 381 11.88 10.36 24.88
N MET A 382 12.85 10.79 24.06
CA MET A 382 14.01 9.96 23.70
C MET A 382 14.93 9.72 24.90
N ASP A 383 15.14 10.72 25.75
CA ASP A 383 15.91 10.57 26.99
C ASP A 383 15.26 9.54 27.92
N PHE A 384 13.93 9.54 28.03
CA PHE A 384 13.20 8.53 28.78
C PHE A 384 13.41 7.12 28.20
N LEU A 385 13.23 6.95 26.89
CA LEU A 385 13.41 5.65 26.21
C LEU A 385 14.84 5.13 26.37
N TYR A 386 15.84 5.99 26.24
CA TYR A 386 17.24 5.65 26.46
C TYR A 386 17.49 5.16 27.89
N ARG A 387 16.94 5.84 28.90
CA ARG A 387 17.05 5.41 30.30
C ARG A 387 16.42 4.04 30.55
N VAL A 388 15.25 3.78 29.95
CA VAL A 388 14.60 2.46 30.01
C VAL A 388 15.52 1.40 29.41
N TYR A 389 16.09 1.64 28.24
CA TYR A 389 17.02 0.69 27.61
C TYR A 389 18.24 0.39 28.47
N THR A 390 18.90 1.43 28.99
CA THR A 390 20.10 1.29 29.81
C THR A 390 19.81 0.59 31.13
N ALA A 391 18.64 0.85 31.74
CA ALA A 391 18.25 0.19 32.98
C ALA A 391 17.96 -1.31 32.80
N GLU A 392 17.45 -1.70 31.63
CA GLU A 392 17.09 -3.09 31.33
C GLU A 392 18.26 -3.95 30.84
N THR A 393 19.20 -3.35 30.11
CA THR A 393 20.31 -4.09 29.48
C THR A 393 21.65 -3.88 30.16
N GLY A 394 21.83 -2.78 30.91
CA GLY A 394 23.13 -2.34 31.41
C GLY A 394 24.09 -1.83 30.31
N LEU A 395 23.65 -1.84 29.03
CA LEU A 395 24.48 -1.49 27.89
C LEU A 395 24.21 -0.06 27.40
N ARG A 396 25.21 0.54 26.77
CA ARG A 396 25.06 1.79 26.00
C ARG A 396 24.78 1.46 24.54
N ILE A 397 24.01 2.31 23.88
CA ILE A 397 23.81 2.23 22.44
C ILE A 397 25.08 2.76 21.76
N PRO A 398 25.62 2.09 20.73
CA PRO A 398 26.77 2.57 19.98
C PRO A 398 26.54 3.97 19.43
N GLU A 399 27.61 4.73 19.18
CA GLU A 399 27.48 6.10 18.66
C GLU A 399 26.76 6.15 17.31
N ASN A 400 26.99 5.18 16.43
CA ASN A 400 26.39 5.08 15.10
C ASN A 400 25.73 3.71 14.89
N PRO A 401 24.53 3.49 15.46
CA PRO A 401 23.86 2.21 15.35
C PRO A 401 23.22 2.05 13.96
N THR A 402 23.16 0.80 13.47
CA THR A 402 22.44 0.47 12.24
C THR A 402 20.92 0.54 12.46
N PRO A 403 20.10 0.71 11.40
CA PRO A 403 18.64 0.68 11.54
C PRO A 403 18.10 -0.62 12.15
N ALA A 404 18.76 -1.75 11.88
CA ALA A 404 18.45 -3.04 12.50
C ALA A 404 18.69 -2.98 14.01
N HIS A 405 19.87 -2.51 14.45
CA HIS A 405 20.18 -2.35 15.86
C HIS A 405 19.21 -1.38 16.58
N ALA A 406 18.85 -0.27 15.94
CA ALA A 406 17.84 0.65 16.47
C ALA A 406 16.45 -0.01 16.60
N THR A 407 16.14 -1.01 15.75
CA THR A 407 14.87 -1.75 15.82
C THR A 407 14.88 -2.70 17.00
N ASP A 408 15.99 -3.42 17.18
CA ASP A 408 16.17 -4.41 18.25
C ASP A 408 16.16 -3.74 19.63
N THR A 409 16.87 -2.62 19.77
CA THR A 409 16.86 -1.82 21.02
C THR A 409 15.46 -1.30 21.34
N TYR A 410 14.70 -0.85 20.34
CA TYR A 410 13.32 -0.44 20.56
C TYR A 410 12.40 -1.59 20.97
N ALA A 411 12.59 -2.78 20.42
CA ALA A 411 11.80 -3.95 20.78
C ALA A 411 11.93 -4.29 22.28
N ILE A 412 13.15 -4.17 22.83
CA ILE A 412 13.42 -4.33 24.27
C ILE A 412 12.67 -3.26 25.09
N ILE A 413 12.79 -1.99 24.70
CA ILE A 413 12.12 -0.87 25.37
C ILE A 413 10.59 -1.05 25.35
N LEU A 414 10.04 -1.48 24.20
CA LEU A 414 8.61 -1.62 23.97
C LEU A 414 7.97 -2.56 24.98
N VAL A 415 8.64 -3.66 25.36
CA VAL A 415 8.15 -4.61 26.36
C VAL A 415 7.83 -3.90 27.68
N LYS A 416 8.67 -2.96 28.10
CA LYS A 416 8.54 -2.26 29.39
C LYS A 416 7.58 -1.10 29.36
N ILE A 417 7.52 -0.36 28.25
CA ILE A 417 6.60 0.79 28.13
C ILE A 417 5.18 0.37 27.73
N LYS A 418 4.96 -0.87 27.27
CA LYS A 418 3.66 -1.38 26.81
C LYS A 418 2.49 -1.07 27.76
N PRO A 419 2.61 -1.23 29.10
CA PRO A 419 1.51 -0.91 30.02
C PRO A 419 1.07 0.57 29.96
N LEU A 420 2.02 1.48 29.76
CA LEU A 420 1.78 2.93 29.66
C LEU A 420 1.02 3.31 28.38
N LEU A 421 1.22 2.53 27.32
CA LEU A 421 0.67 2.79 26.00
C LEU A 421 -0.76 2.26 25.84
N GLN A 422 -1.20 1.31 26.67
CA GLN A 422 -2.43 0.56 26.46
C GLN A 422 -3.69 1.17 27.10
N LYS A 423 -3.58 1.95 28.19
CA LYS A 423 -4.74 2.53 28.88
C LYS A 423 -4.56 4.02 29.15
N THR A 424 -5.66 4.77 29.18
CA THR A 424 -5.67 6.14 29.72
C THR A 424 -5.66 6.11 31.24
N PRO A 425 -5.33 7.22 31.93
CA PRO A 425 -5.52 7.33 33.38
C PRO A 425 -6.96 7.03 33.84
N LYS A 426 -7.95 7.21 32.96
CA LYS A 426 -9.37 6.89 33.20
C LYS A 426 -9.74 5.45 32.77
N GLY A 427 -8.76 4.55 32.61
CA GLY A 427 -8.98 3.14 32.25
C GLY A 427 -9.41 2.85 30.81
N ARG A 428 -9.53 3.87 29.93
CA ARG A 428 -9.96 3.66 28.53
C ARG A 428 -8.84 3.03 27.70
N ILE A 429 -9.16 2.03 26.90
CA ILE A 429 -8.21 1.35 26.02
C ILE A 429 -7.67 2.31 24.94
N ARG A 430 -6.35 2.32 24.74
CA ARG A 430 -5.61 3.08 23.73
C ARG A 430 -5.09 2.16 22.63
N ARG A 431 -4.82 2.77 21.47
CA ARG A 431 -4.08 2.14 20.36
C ARG A 431 -2.59 2.34 20.59
N GLY A 432 -2.02 1.53 21.48
CA GLY A 432 -0.64 1.72 21.96
C GLY A 432 0.41 1.70 20.84
N ASP A 433 0.17 0.89 19.82
CA ASP A 433 0.96 0.72 18.60
C ASP A 433 0.90 1.92 17.64
N GLN A 434 -0.06 2.84 17.82
CA GLN A 434 -0.27 4.00 16.96
C GLN A 434 -0.08 5.33 17.71
N ILE A 435 0.53 5.30 18.89
CA ILE A 435 0.78 6.51 19.68
C ILE A 435 1.88 7.34 18.99
N LYS A 436 1.54 8.59 18.70
CA LYS A 436 2.50 9.57 18.18
C LYS A 436 3.43 10.03 19.29
N ILE A 437 4.69 10.31 18.93
CA ILE A 437 5.73 10.71 19.88
C ILE A 437 5.36 11.92 20.75
N ALA A 438 4.69 12.95 20.20
CA ALA A 438 4.20 14.09 20.98
C ALA A 438 3.15 13.67 22.03
N THR A 439 2.27 12.73 21.67
CA THR A 439 1.29 12.17 22.62
C THR A 439 1.99 11.34 23.69
N PHE A 440 3.01 10.58 23.33
CA PHE A 440 3.83 9.83 24.28
C PHE A 440 4.53 10.76 25.28
N ALA A 441 5.16 11.84 24.83
CA ALA A 441 5.73 12.86 25.70
C ALA A 441 4.68 13.46 26.68
N SER A 442 3.47 13.75 26.20
CA SER A 442 2.36 14.21 27.04
C SER A 442 1.92 13.17 28.08
N ILE A 443 1.95 11.87 27.73
CA ILE A 443 1.67 10.79 28.68
C ILE A 443 2.74 10.75 29.76
N LEU A 444 4.02 10.79 29.38
CA LEU A 444 5.14 10.75 30.33
C LEU A 444 5.09 11.89 31.35
N ARG A 445 4.68 13.11 30.94
CA ARG A 445 4.50 14.24 31.87
C ARG A 445 3.38 14.06 32.91
N LYS A 446 2.42 13.17 32.62
CA LYS A 446 1.22 12.95 33.46
C LYS A 446 1.30 11.68 34.30
N VAL A 447 2.24 10.79 33.99
CA VAL A 447 2.54 9.64 34.82
C VAL A 447 3.41 10.19 35.96
N PRO A 448 2.97 10.11 37.23
CA PRO A 448 3.86 10.36 38.36
C PRO A 448 5.09 9.51 38.10
N GLN A 449 6.29 10.11 38.16
CA GLN A 449 7.57 9.46 37.83
C GLN A 449 7.43 7.99 38.14
N LEU A 450 7.42 7.15 37.09
CA LEU A 450 7.29 5.71 37.26
C LEU A 450 8.15 5.36 38.46
N GLY A 451 7.60 4.58 39.39
CA GLY A 451 8.36 3.94 40.45
C GLY A 451 9.42 2.97 39.90
N LEU A 452 10.13 3.32 38.83
CA LEU A 452 11.58 3.36 38.86
C LEU A 452 11.97 4.13 40.13
N ARG A 453 11.92 3.44 41.28
CA ARG A 453 12.98 3.60 42.26
C ARG A 453 14.27 3.33 41.48
N MET A 454 14.81 4.41 40.92
CA MET A 454 16.25 4.58 40.77
C MET A 454 16.78 4.97 42.14
#